data_AF-A0A7C3UJD2-F1
#
_entry.id   AF-A0A7C3UJD2-F1
#
_cell.length_a   1.000
_cell.length_b   1.000
_cell.length_c   1.000
_cell.angle_alpha   90.00
_cell.angle_beta   90.00
_cell.angle_gamma   90.00
#
_symmetry.space_group_name_H-M   'P 1'
#
loop_
_entity.id
_entity.type
_entity.pdbx_description
1 polymer ?
#
loop_
_entity_poly.entity_id
_entity_poly.type
_entity_poly.pdbx_seq_one_letter_code
_entity_poly.pdbx_strand_id
1 'polypeptide(L)'
;MNRQINCNVEIAATSEEHAQGLMGRSELCDNCGMLFIFNDEEYRTFWMKNTKIPLSIAFIDNNGIINDIQDMKPYQTFPTYSSKYPAKFALEVNQGWFKTNNITTGSKVILNGCISK
;
A
#
# COMPACT_ATOMS: atom_id res chain seq x y z
N MET A 1 -20.28 -0.88 -15.40
CA MET A 1 -20.61 -0.32 -14.07
C MET A 1 -19.31 -0.06 -13.35
N ASN A 2 -19.01 1.18 -12.97
CA ASN A 2 -17.79 1.50 -12.21
C ASN A 2 -18.04 1.13 -10.75
N ARG A 3 -17.50 -0.01 -10.31
CA ARG A 3 -17.58 -0.46 -8.92
C ARG A 3 -16.51 0.27 -8.11
N GLN A 4 -16.94 0.98 -7.07
CA GLN A 4 -16.04 1.62 -6.11
C GLN A 4 -15.93 0.73 -4.87
N ILE A 5 -14.70 0.55 -4.38
CA ILE A 5 -14.40 -0.17 -3.14
C ILE A 5 -13.73 0.83 -2.20
N ASN A 6 -14.24 0.93 -0.97
CA ASN A 6 -13.68 1.84 0.02
C ASN A 6 -12.66 1.08 0.89
N CYS A 7 -11.49 1.68 1.08
CA CYS A 7 -10.45 1.22 1.98
C CYS A 7 -10.13 2.36 2.95
N ASN A 8 -10.23 2.11 4.25
CA ASN A 8 -9.86 3.08 5.28
C ASN A 8 -8.35 2.99 5.49
N VAL A 9 -7.64 4.08 5.28
CA VAL A 9 -6.17 4.07 5.30
C VAL A 9 -5.63 4.96 6.40
N GLU A 10 -4.63 4.46 7.11
CA GLU A 10 -3.70 5.31 7.85
C GLU A 10 -2.69 5.91 6.87
N ILE A 11 -2.30 7.16 7.10
CA ILE A 11 -1.35 7.87 6.24
C ILE A 11 0.05 7.77 6.84
N ALA A 12 1.02 7.36 6.03
CA ALA A 12 2.43 7.50 6.31
C ALA A 12 3.00 8.50 5.30
N ALA A 13 3.44 9.68 5.76
CA ALA A 13 3.91 10.77 4.90
C ALA A 13 5.32 11.28 5.29
N THR A 14 5.84 10.84 6.43
CA THR A 14 7.18 11.17 6.92
C THR A 14 8.13 9.97 6.76
N SER A 15 9.44 10.23 6.79
CA SER A 15 10.44 9.16 6.73
C SER A 15 10.32 8.18 7.90
N GLU A 16 9.98 8.68 9.09
CA GLU A 16 9.76 7.88 10.29
C GLU A 16 8.52 6.98 10.15
N GLU A 17 7.40 7.52 9.66
CA GLU A 17 6.18 6.74 9.41
C GLU A 17 6.40 5.71 8.29
N HIS A 18 7.13 6.08 7.23
CA HIS A 18 7.50 5.15 6.16
C HIS A 18 8.36 3.99 6.69
N ALA A 19 9.34 4.29 7.55
CA ALA A 19 10.19 3.27 8.15
C ALA A 19 9.44 2.37 9.12
N GLN A 20 8.46 2.90 9.84
CA GLN A 20 7.63 2.16 10.79
C GLN A 20 6.60 1.27 10.09
N GLY A 21 5.90 1.79 9.08
CA GLY A 21 4.85 1.07 8.36
C GLY A 21 3.86 0.35 9.29
N LEU A 22 3.54 -0.91 8.94
CA LEU A 22 2.68 -1.80 9.74
C LEU A 22 3.46 -2.70 10.72
N MET A 23 4.72 -2.36 11.06
CA MET A 23 5.53 -3.16 11.98
C MET A 23 4.87 -3.33 13.36
N GLY A 24 5.07 -4.51 13.96
CA GLY A 24 4.63 -4.83 15.31
C GLY A 24 3.14 -5.20 15.45
N ARG A 25 2.30 -4.86 14.46
CA ARG A 25 0.87 -5.17 14.46
C ARG A 25 0.61 -6.67 14.39
N SER A 26 -0.45 -7.10 15.09
CA SER A 26 -0.94 -8.50 15.08
C SER A 26 -2.06 -8.71 14.06
N GLU A 27 -2.82 -7.67 13.74
CA GLU A 27 -3.95 -7.71 12.82
C GLU A 27 -4.16 -6.37 12.11
N LEU A 28 -4.93 -6.41 11.02
CA LEU A 28 -5.39 -5.27 10.23
C LEU A 28 -6.83 -5.57 9.80
N CYS A 29 -7.74 -4.62 9.92
CA CYS A 29 -9.14 -4.85 9.56
C CYS A 29 -9.31 -5.18 8.06
N ASP A 30 -10.39 -5.89 7.70
CA ASP A 30 -10.59 -6.40 6.33
C ASP A 30 -10.53 -5.32 5.24
N ASN A 31 -11.05 -4.12 5.50
CA ASN A 31 -11.03 -2.99 4.56
C ASN A 31 -10.16 -1.84 5.08
N CYS A 32 -9.05 -2.18 5.75
CA CYS A 32 -8.06 -1.25 6.22
C CYS A 32 -6.75 -1.39 5.44
N GLY A 33 -5.96 -0.31 5.42
CA GLY A 33 -4.63 -0.30 4.86
C GLY A 33 -3.76 0.81 5.41
N MET A 34 -2.55 0.91 4.87
CA MET A 34 -1.68 2.06 5.07
C MET A 34 -1.29 2.63 3.71
N LEU A 35 -1.49 3.93 3.55
CA LEU A 35 -1.12 4.67 2.36
C LEU A 35 0.17 5.46 2.63
N PHE A 36 1.23 5.09 1.92
CA PHE A 36 2.50 5.78 1.90
C PHE A 36 2.43 6.89 0.84
N ILE A 37 2.78 8.11 1.21
CA ILE A 37 2.76 9.29 0.34
C ILE A 37 4.18 9.84 0.20
N PHE A 38 4.68 9.90 -1.03
CA PHE A 38 6.00 10.43 -1.32
C PHE A 38 5.90 11.81 -1.99
N ASN A 39 6.92 12.65 -1.78
CA ASN A 39 6.98 13.99 -2.37
C ASN A 39 7.32 13.98 -3.87
N ASP A 40 8.00 12.93 -4.32
CA ASP A 40 8.42 12.69 -5.70
C ASP A 40 7.74 11.43 -6.29
N GLU A 41 8.03 11.12 -7.55
CA GLU A 41 7.62 9.89 -8.22
C GLU A 41 8.87 9.14 -8.67
N GLU A 42 9.27 8.15 -7.88
CA GLU A 42 10.52 7.40 -8.04
C GLU A 42 10.28 5.91 -7.76
N TYR A 43 11.26 5.06 -8.07
CA TYR A 43 11.21 3.65 -7.69
C TYR A 43 11.19 3.51 -6.16
N ARG A 44 10.25 2.71 -5.65
CA ARG A 44 10.08 2.50 -4.20
C ARG A 44 10.45 1.08 -3.83
N THR A 45 11.13 0.92 -2.70
CA THR A 45 11.53 -0.40 -2.19
C THR A 45 11.01 -0.58 -0.78
N PHE A 46 10.33 -1.70 -0.56
CA PHE A 46 9.74 -2.08 0.71
C PHE A 46 10.34 -3.39 1.23
N TRP A 47 10.14 -3.63 2.52
CA TRP A 47 10.49 -4.86 3.20
C TRP A 47 9.43 -5.17 4.26
N MET A 48 9.49 -6.35 4.84
CA MET A 48 8.54 -6.82 5.84
C MET A 48 9.22 -7.01 7.21
N LYS A 49 10.31 -6.27 7.47
CA LYS A 49 11.03 -6.32 8.75
C LYS A 49 10.04 -6.09 9.88
N ASN A 50 9.95 -7.00 10.85
CA ASN A 50 9.03 -6.90 12.01
C ASN A 50 7.52 -6.79 11.66
N THR A 51 7.12 -7.04 10.42
CA THR A 51 5.70 -7.07 10.00
C THR A 51 5.19 -8.51 10.03
N LYS A 52 4.22 -8.77 10.92
CA LYS A 52 3.72 -10.12 11.22
C LYS A 52 2.60 -10.56 10.28
N ILE A 53 1.81 -9.60 9.83
CA ILE A 53 0.63 -9.81 9.00
C ILE A 53 1.09 -9.98 7.55
N PRO A 54 0.60 -10.97 6.79
CA PRO A 54 0.88 -11.05 5.36
C PRO A 54 0.16 -9.91 4.63
N LEU A 55 0.89 -9.19 3.79
CA LEU A 55 0.36 -8.01 3.10
C LEU A 55 0.44 -8.18 1.57
N SER A 56 -0.36 -7.38 0.87
CA SER A 56 -0.12 -7.03 -0.53
C SER A 56 0.17 -5.53 -0.60
N ILE A 57 1.04 -5.12 -1.52
CA ILE A 57 1.33 -3.71 -1.79
C ILE A 57 0.96 -3.37 -3.23
N ALA A 58 0.25 -2.28 -3.43
CA ALA A 58 0.05 -1.67 -4.74
C ALA A 58 0.92 -0.41 -4.85
N PHE A 59 1.72 -0.33 -5.92
CA PHE A 59 2.48 0.87 -6.27
C PHE A 59 1.68 1.71 -7.26
N ILE A 60 1.54 3.00 -6.95
CA ILE A 60 0.59 3.90 -7.59
C ILE A 60 1.33 5.14 -8.10
N ASP A 61 1.06 5.52 -9.35
CA ASP A 61 1.63 6.74 -9.93
C ASP A 61 0.96 8.03 -9.44
N ASN A 62 1.48 9.18 -9.86
CA ASN A 62 1.01 10.51 -9.52
C ASN A 62 -0.40 10.81 -10.07
N ASN A 63 -0.90 10.02 -11.03
CA ASN A 63 -2.27 10.11 -11.54
C ASN A 63 -3.26 9.22 -10.75
N GLY A 64 -2.76 8.50 -9.74
CA GLY A 64 -3.54 7.57 -8.94
C GLY A 64 -3.76 6.22 -9.61
N ILE A 65 -2.98 5.84 -10.64
CA ILE A 65 -3.13 4.54 -11.32
C ILE A 65 -2.21 3.50 -10.67
N ILE A 66 -2.78 2.34 -10.34
CA ILE A 66 -2.00 1.19 -9.86
C ILE A 66 -1.21 0.60 -11.02
N ASN A 67 0.11 0.64 -10.95
CA ASN A 67 0.99 0.14 -12.02
C ASN A 67 1.70 -1.17 -11.65
N ASP A 68 1.71 -1.54 -10.38
CA ASP A 68 2.25 -2.82 -9.91
C ASP A 68 1.58 -3.26 -8.61
N ILE A 69 1.39 -4.58 -8.45
CA ILE A 69 0.85 -5.20 -7.24
C ILE A 69 1.73 -6.39 -6.89
N GLN A 70 2.12 -6.50 -5.61
CA GLN A 70 2.98 -7.57 -5.12
C GLN A 70 2.45 -8.14 -3.80
N ASP A 71 2.54 -9.45 -3.63
CA ASP A 71 2.29 -10.13 -2.36
C ASP A 71 3.59 -10.21 -1.54
N MET A 72 3.53 -9.79 -0.29
CA MET A 72 4.66 -9.67 0.61
C MET A 72 4.59 -10.65 1.77
N LYS A 73 5.72 -11.29 2.10
CA LYS A 73 5.83 -12.33 3.11
C LYS A 73 6.20 -11.73 4.47
N PRO A 74 5.53 -12.12 5.57
CA PRO A 74 5.88 -11.67 6.92
C PRO A 74 7.37 -11.84 7.25
N TYR A 75 7.93 -10.90 8.00
CA TYR A 75 9.32 -10.89 8.47
C TYR A 75 10.41 -10.90 7.38
N GLN A 76 10.06 -10.84 6.09
CA GLN A 76 11.04 -10.89 5.01
C GLN A 76 11.81 -9.56 4.87
N THR A 77 13.12 -9.61 5.09
CA THR A 77 14.02 -8.46 4.87
C THR A 77 14.84 -8.55 3.59
N PHE A 78 14.95 -9.74 2.99
CA PHE A 78 15.61 -9.97 1.70
C PHE A 78 15.02 -11.23 1.00
N PRO A 79 14.82 -11.21 -0.33
CA PRO A 79 14.88 -10.04 -1.21
C PRO A 79 13.83 -8.99 -0.80
N THR A 80 14.10 -7.73 -1.13
CA THR A 80 13.15 -6.62 -0.92
C THR A 80 12.12 -6.56 -2.04
N TYR A 81 11.07 -5.78 -1.84
CA TYR A 81 9.97 -5.57 -2.78
C TYR A 81 10.11 -4.21 -3.44
N SER A 82 10.77 -4.18 -4.59
CA SER A 82 10.92 -2.96 -5.38
C SER A 82 9.80 -2.82 -6.40
N SER A 83 9.27 -1.61 -6.56
CA SER A 83 8.27 -1.30 -7.58
C SER A 83 8.84 -1.52 -8.98
N LYS A 84 8.02 -2.04 -9.90
CA LYS A 84 8.42 -2.18 -11.32
C LYS A 84 8.48 -0.86 -12.07
N TYR A 85 7.77 0.16 -11.59
CA TYR A 85 7.65 1.49 -12.18
C TYR A 85 7.81 2.57 -11.09
N PRO A 86 8.13 3.83 -11.45
CA PRO A 86 8.07 4.94 -10.52
C PRO A 86 6.69 5.06 -9.88
N ALA A 87 6.68 5.38 -8.58
CA ALA A 87 5.46 5.49 -7.80
C ALA A 87 5.52 6.70 -6.86
N LYS A 88 4.40 7.43 -6.80
CA LYS A 88 4.18 8.51 -5.85
C LYS A 88 3.48 8.05 -4.58
N PHE A 89 2.73 6.95 -4.68
CA PHE A 89 2.06 6.36 -3.54
C PHE A 89 2.29 4.85 -3.49
N ALA A 90 2.17 4.28 -2.31
CA ALA A 90 2.04 2.84 -2.15
C ALA A 90 0.93 2.52 -1.15
N LEU A 91 0.10 1.53 -1.44
CA LEU A 91 -0.99 1.09 -0.57
C LEU A 91 -0.72 -0.33 -0.09
N GLU A 92 -0.46 -0.49 1.20
CA GLU A 92 -0.41 -1.79 1.88
C GLU A 92 -1.79 -2.17 2.41
N VAL A 93 -2.21 -3.41 2.16
CA VAL A 93 -3.46 -4.01 2.64
C VAL A 93 -3.20 -5.47 3.02
N ASN A 94 -4.16 -6.12 3.70
CA ASN A 94 -4.13 -7.56 3.92
C ASN A 94 -3.90 -8.33 2.62
N GLN A 95 -3.05 -9.36 2.66
CA GLN A 95 -2.76 -10.16 1.48
C GLN A 95 -4.03 -10.76 0.86
N GLY A 96 -4.17 -10.63 -0.46
CA GLY A 96 -5.34 -11.12 -1.21
C GLY A 96 -6.50 -10.14 -1.28
N TRP A 97 -6.47 -9.02 -0.56
CA TRP A 97 -7.55 -8.02 -0.59
C TRP A 97 -7.81 -7.47 -2.00
N PHE A 98 -6.76 -7.16 -2.76
CA PHE A 98 -6.90 -6.70 -4.15
C PHE A 98 -7.61 -7.73 -5.03
N LYS A 99 -7.21 -9.01 -4.91
CA LYS A 99 -7.81 -10.11 -5.67
C LYS A 99 -9.29 -10.29 -5.34
N THR A 100 -9.63 -10.33 -4.05
CA THR A 100 -11.03 -10.46 -3.58
C THR A 100 -11.91 -9.33 -4.09
N ASN A 101 -11.36 -8.12 -4.20
CA ASN A 101 -12.08 -6.94 -4.66
C ASN A 101 -12.00 -6.70 -6.18
N ASN A 102 -11.35 -7.59 -6.94
CA ASN A 102 -11.10 -7.44 -8.38
C ASN A 102 -10.39 -6.12 -8.73
N ILE A 103 -9.46 -5.70 -7.88
CA ILE A 103 -8.58 -4.55 -8.12
C ILE A 103 -7.30 -5.06 -8.75
N THR A 104 -6.97 -4.53 -9.93
CA THR A 104 -5.80 -4.92 -10.72
C THR A 104 -4.96 -3.71 -11.10
N THR A 105 -3.81 -3.93 -11.72
CA THR A 105 -3.10 -2.86 -12.43
C THR A 105 -4.03 -2.17 -13.44
N GLY A 106 -3.85 -0.86 -13.62
CA GLY A 106 -4.76 0.02 -14.37
C GLY A 106 -5.96 0.54 -13.57
N SER A 107 -6.23 -0.01 -12.38
CA SER A 107 -7.27 0.54 -11.50
C SER A 107 -6.87 1.92 -10.97
N LYS A 108 -7.87 2.79 -10.78
CA LYS A 108 -7.66 4.14 -10.27
C LYS A 108 -7.98 4.22 -8.79
N VAL A 109 -7.01 4.71 -8.01
CA VAL A 109 -7.18 5.12 -6.63
C VAL A 109 -7.67 6.56 -6.60
N ILE A 110 -8.74 6.80 -5.85
CA ILE A 110 -9.31 8.12 -5.64
C ILE A 110 -9.19 8.43 -4.15
N LEU A 111 -8.36 9.41 -3.81
CA LEU A 111 -8.18 9.86 -2.44
C LEU A 111 -9.28 10.85 -2.09
N ASN A 112 -10.31 10.36 -1.41
CA ASN A 112 -11.38 11.20 -0.86
C ASN A 112 -11.12 11.39 0.63
N GLY A 113 -10.42 12.48 0.97
CA GLY A 113 -10.15 12.83 2.37
C GLY A 113 -11.21 13.74 2.96
N CYS A 114 -11.62 13.47 4.20
CA CYS A 114 -12.14 14.47 5.12
C CYS A 114 -11.11 14.64 6.24
N ILE A 115 -10.79 15.88 6.62
CA ILE A 115 -9.95 16.15 7.80
C ILE A 115 -10.86 16.02 9.03
N SER A 116 -10.74 14.92 9.77
CA SER A 116 -11.32 14.83 11.11
C SER A 116 -10.27 15.23 12.14
N LYS A 117 -10.66 16.17 13.01
CA LYS A 117 -9.87 16.65 14.15
C LYS A 117 -9.86 15.63 15.29
#